data_AF-A0A7X9R5P5-F1
#
_entry.id   AF-A0A7X9R5P5-F1
#
_cell.length_a   1.000
_cell.length_b   1.000
_cell.length_c   1.000
_cell.angle_alpha   90.00
_cell.angle_beta   90.00
_cell.angle_gamma   90.00
#
_symmetry.space_group_name_H-M   'P 1'
#
loop_
_entity.id
_entity.type
_entity.pdbx_description
1 polymer ?
#
loop_
_entity_poly.entity_id
_entity_poly.type
_entity_poly.pdbx_seq_one_letter_code
_entity_poly.pdbx_strand_id
1 'polypeptide(L)'
;MDTNKILSASTYFSILFAPFILPIIVYFLTTDKGVKYHAKRSLISHIIPTIFFVFLMLAVFANFSPLSYSGDTTNMWSSMTTALIFIGLYTLINIVLFIWNIVQGIKVLRHDV
;
A
#
# COMPACT_ATOMS: atom_id res chain seq x y z
N MET A 1 -24.74 7.67 -15.95
CA MET A 1 -23.62 7.62 -14.97
C MET A 1 -22.43 8.29 -15.63
N ASP A 2 -21.72 9.18 -14.93
CA ASP A 2 -20.56 9.85 -15.53
C ASP A 2 -19.38 8.88 -15.60
N THR A 3 -18.91 8.60 -16.82
CA THR A 3 -17.76 7.73 -17.11
C THR A 3 -16.53 8.10 -16.28
N ASN A 4 -16.31 9.41 -16.07
CA ASN A 4 -15.19 9.93 -15.29
C ASN A 4 -15.28 9.52 -13.79
N LYS A 5 -16.48 9.40 -13.23
CA LYS A 5 -16.67 8.97 -11.83
C LYS A 5 -16.40 7.49 -11.66
N ILE A 6 -16.92 6.67 -12.57
CA ILE A 6 -16.68 5.22 -12.56
C ILE A 6 -15.19 4.95 -12.75
N LEU A 7 -14.54 5.66 -13.68
CA LEU A 7 -13.11 5.53 -13.93
C LEU A 7 -12.29 5.94 -12.70
N SER A 8 -12.63 7.07 -12.07
CA SER A 8 -11.98 7.54 -10.85
C SER A 8 -12.16 6.58 -9.67
N ALA A 9 -13.37 6.07 -9.44
CA ALA A 9 -13.64 5.12 -8.36
C ALA A 9 -12.91 3.78 -8.59
N SER A 10 -12.83 3.32 -9.83
CA SER A 10 -12.08 2.12 -10.21
C SER A 10 -10.60 2.22 -9.87
N THR A 11 -10.00 3.43 -9.93
CA THR A 11 -8.61 3.61 -9.48
C THR A 11 -8.44 3.23 -8.01
N TYR A 12 -9.36 3.62 -7.12
CA TYR A 12 -9.29 3.21 -5.71
C TYR A 12 -9.57 1.72 -5.49
N PHE A 13 -10.53 1.14 -6.22
CA PHE A 13 -10.83 -0.30 -6.11
C PHE A 13 -9.75 -1.20 -6.68
N SER A 14 -8.79 -0.66 -7.42
CA SER A 14 -7.61 -1.39 -7.87
C SER A 14 -6.86 -2.11 -6.74
N ILE A 15 -6.99 -1.65 -5.48
CA ILE A 15 -6.46 -2.34 -4.30
C ILE A 15 -6.86 -3.82 -4.22
N LEU A 16 -8.01 -4.20 -4.80
CA LEU A 16 -8.56 -5.56 -4.74
C LEU A 16 -7.93 -6.53 -5.74
N PHE A 17 -7.36 -6.04 -6.85
CA PHE A 17 -6.92 -6.90 -7.96
C PHE A 17 -5.60 -6.48 -8.61
N ALA A 18 -5.31 -5.18 -8.70
CA ALA A 18 -4.13 -4.67 -9.37
C ALA A 18 -3.74 -3.26 -8.86
N PRO A 19 -3.25 -3.14 -7.61
CA PRO A 19 -3.09 -1.87 -6.90
C PRO A 19 -2.32 -0.80 -7.68
N PHE A 20 -1.28 -1.18 -8.42
CA PHE A 20 -0.48 -0.21 -9.17
C PHE A 20 -0.89 -0.07 -10.63
N ILE A 21 -1.30 -1.16 -11.27
CA ILE A 21 -1.43 -1.21 -12.73
C ILE A 21 -2.54 -0.26 -13.19
N LEU A 22 -3.75 -0.39 -12.61
CA LEU A 22 -4.89 0.39 -13.07
C LEU A 22 -4.70 1.90 -12.80
N PRO A 23 -4.27 2.34 -11.61
CA PRO A 23 -4.09 3.77 -11.36
C PRO A 23 -2.95 4.39 -12.20
N ILE A 24 -1.89 3.64 -12.53
CA ILE A 24 -0.85 4.07 -13.48
C ILE A 24 -1.48 4.29 -14.86
N ILE A 25 -2.16 3.27 -15.37
CA ILE A 25 -2.78 3.31 -16.70
C ILE A 25 -3.74 4.50 -16.80
N VAL A 26 -4.64 4.67 -15.82
CA VAL A 26 -5.60 5.77 -15.80
C VAL A 26 -4.91 7.13 -15.72
N TYR A 27 -3.85 7.27 -14.91
CA TYR A 27 -3.12 8.54 -14.78
C TYR A 27 -2.48 9.01 -16.10
N PHE A 28 -1.99 8.08 -16.92
CA PHE A 28 -1.35 8.40 -18.21
C PHE A 28 -2.34 8.51 -19.37
N LEU A 29 -3.41 7.71 -19.38
CA LEU A 29 -4.37 7.69 -20.49
C LEU A 29 -5.46 8.77 -20.39
N THR A 30 -5.77 9.27 -19.18
CA THR A 30 -6.81 10.28 -19.02
C THR A 30 -6.29 11.71 -19.24
N THR A 31 -7.06 12.51 -19.97
CA THR A 31 -6.84 13.96 -20.13
C THR A 31 -7.63 14.78 -19.10
N ASP A 32 -8.60 14.17 -18.42
CA ASP A 32 -9.43 14.82 -17.40
C ASP A 32 -8.64 15.04 -16.10
N LYS A 33 -8.59 16.29 -15.65
CA LYS A 33 -7.82 16.68 -14.45
C LYS A 33 -8.37 16.07 -13.16
N GLY A 34 -9.69 15.87 -13.04
CA GLY A 34 -10.33 15.26 -11.88
C GLY A 34 -10.02 13.78 -11.79
N VAL A 35 -10.15 13.05 -12.90
CA VAL A 35 -9.79 11.62 -12.96
C VAL A 35 -8.31 11.42 -12.65
N LYS A 36 -7.45 12.29 -13.20
CA LYS A 36 -6.00 12.24 -12.96
C LYS A 36 -5.63 12.51 -11.50
N TYR A 37 -6.36 13.40 -10.83
CA TYR A 37 -6.19 13.67 -9.39
C TYR A 37 -6.49 12.43 -8.54
N HIS A 38 -7.62 11.75 -8.80
CA HIS A 38 -7.97 10.52 -8.09
C HIS A 38 -7.01 9.37 -8.38
N ALA A 39 -6.59 9.21 -9.63
CA ALA A 39 -5.60 8.20 -10.02
C ALA A 39 -4.27 8.40 -9.28
N LYS A 40 -3.75 9.64 -9.20
CA LYS A 40 -2.52 9.95 -8.45
C LYS A 40 -2.69 9.67 -6.96
N ARG A 41 -3.82 10.04 -6.39
CA ARG A 41 -4.11 9.84 -4.95
C ARG A 41 -4.22 8.36 -4.58
N SER A 42 -4.82 7.55 -5.46
CA SER A 42 -4.81 6.10 -5.31
C SER A 42 -3.39 5.52 -5.47
N LEU A 43 -2.58 6.00 -6.41
CA LEU A 43 -1.18 5.55 -6.52
C LEU A 43 -0.38 5.79 -5.24
N ILE A 44 -0.53 6.95 -4.62
CA ILE A 44 0.18 7.29 -3.39
C ILE A 44 -0.22 6.34 -2.25
N SER A 45 -1.50 6.00 -2.11
CA SER A 45 -1.95 5.08 -1.06
C SER A 45 -1.40 3.67 -1.24
N HIS A 46 -1.08 3.26 -2.47
CA HIS A 46 -0.43 1.98 -2.75
C HIS A 46 1.09 2.02 -2.56
N ILE A 47 1.73 3.13 -2.92
CA ILE A 47 3.19 3.31 -2.80
C ILE A 47 3.63 3.27 -1.33
N ILE A 48 2.84 3.83 -0.41
CA ILE A 48 3.16 3.86 1.03
C ILE A 48 3.41 2.44 1.60
N PRO A 49 2.50 1.45 1.44
CA PRO A 49 2.72 0.07 1.82
C PRO A 49 3.97 -0.54 1.18
N THR A 50 4.23 -0.27 -0.10
CA THR A 50 5.40 -0.83 -0.79
C THR A 50 6.71 -0.30 -0.25
N ILE A 51 6.81 1.00 0.00
CA ILE A 51 8.02 1.59 0.61
C ILE A 51 8.22 1.00 2.00
N PHE A 52 7.15 0.91 2.80
CA PHE A 52 7.23 0.33 4.14
C PHE A 52 7.66 -1.14 4.11
N PHE A 53 7.17 -1.91 3.15
CA PHE A 53 7.57 -3.30 2.93
C PHE A 53 9.06 -3.44 2.59
N VAL A 54 9.59 -2.56 1.74
CA VAL A 54 11.03 -2.54 1.41
C VAL A 54 11.88 -2.27 2.65
N PHE A 55 11.50 -1.29 3.48
CA PHE A 55 12.19 -1.04 4.75
C PHE A 55 12.12 -2.22 5.71
N LEU A 56 10.97 -2.86 5.82
CA LEU A 56 10.79 -4.06 6.64
C LEU A 56 11.71 -5.19 6.15
N MET A 57 11.76 -5.44 4.84
CA MET A 57 12.67 -6.43 4.26
C MET A 57 14.13 -6.08 4.57
N LEU A 58 14.57 -4.84 4.34
CA LEU A 58 15.93 -4.40 4.67
C LEU A 58 16.27 -4.62 6.14
N ALA A 59 15.35 -4.30 7.06
CA ALA A 59 15.53 -4.52 8.49
C ALA A 59 15.65 -6.02 8.81
N VAL A 60 14.79 -6.87 8.24
CA VAL A 60 14.87 -8.33 8.42
C VAL A 60 16.18 -8.87 7.87
N PHE A 61 16.57 -8.52 6.64
CA PHE A 61 17.82 -8.98 6.02
C PHE A 61 19.06 -8.52 6.78
N ALA A 62 19.07 -7.30 7.31
CA ALA A 62 20.18 -6.80 8.13
C ALA A 62 20.34 -7.59 9.44
N ASN A 63 19.25 -8.06 10.03
CA ASN A 63 19.27 -8.88 11.26
C ASN A 63 19.54 -10.37 10.99
N PHE A 64 19.33 -10.85 9.76
CA PHE A 64 19.59 -12.25 9.34
C PHE A 64 20.98 -12.47 8.72
N SER A 65 21.89 -11.49 8.79
CA SER A 65 23.24 -11.64 8.25
C SER A 65 23.99 -12.80 8.93
N PRO A 66 24.59 -13.74 8.17
CA PRO A 66 25.36 -14.88 8.71
C PRO A 66 26.52 -14.46 9.61
N LEU A 67 27.03 -13.23 9.46
CA LEU A 67 28.12 -12.65 10.25
C LEU A 67 27.71 -12.27 11.68
N SER A 68 26.40 -12.18 11.96
CA SER A 68 25.86 -11.80 13.27
C SER A 68 25.45 -12.99 14.13
N TYR A 69 25.61 -14.23 13.63
CA TYR A 69 25.28 -15.45 14.34
C TYR A 69 26.40 -15.84 15.33
N SER A 70 26.58 -15.03 16.37
CA SER A 70 27.12 -15.55 17.63
C SER A 70 26.03 -16.47 18.19
N GLY A 71 26.32 -17.75 18.45
CA GLY A 71 25.34 -18.80 18.83
C GLY A 71 24.62 -18.60 20.18
N ASP A 72 24.36 -17.36 20.56
CA ASP A 72 23.64 -16.94 21.74
C ASP A 72 22.13 -16.92 21.47
N THR A 73 21.44 -17.89 22.07
CA THR A 73 19.99 -18.09 21.96
C THR A 73 19.17 -16.88 22.41
N THR A 74 19.72 -15.98 23.23
CA THR A 74 19.02 -14.76 23.67
C THR A 74 18.88 -13.72 22.55
N ASN A 75 19.85 -13.65 21.63
CA ASN A 75 19.81 -12.76 20.46
C ASN A 75 18.86 -13.27 19.36
N MET A 76 18.58 -14.57 19.33
CA MET A 76 17.60 -15.15 18.41
C MET A 76 16.16 -14.82 18.84
N TRP A 77 15.84 -14.87 20.13
CA TRP A 77 14.49 -14.54 20.59
C TRP A 77 14.18 -13.04 20.39
N SER A 78 15.13 -12.16 20.71
CA SER A 78 14.94 -10.70 20.54
C SER A 78 14.73 -10.28 19.09
N SER A 79 15.45 -10.90 18.15
CA SER A 79 15.29 -10.65 16.70
C SER A 79 13.95 -11.16 16.17
N MET A 80 13.49 -12.33 16.60
CA MET A 80 12.17 -12.86 16.23
C MET A 80 11.02 -12.00 16.75
N THR A 81 11.07 -11.57 18.02
CA THR A 81 10.03 -10.70 18.61
C THR A 81 9.98 -9.36 17.87
N THR A 82 11.13 -8.79 17.51
CA THR A 82 11.21 -7.54 16.74
C THR A 82 10.56 -7.70 15.37
N ALA A 83 10.88 -8.77 14.64
CA ALA A 83 10.28 -9.04 13.32
C ALA A 83 8.75 -9.17 13.39
N LEU A 84 8.21 -9.87 14.40
CA LEU A 84 6.77 -10.04 14.58
C LEU A 84 6.05 -8.71 14.81
N ILE A 85 6.64 -7.80 15.59
CA ILE A 85 6.08 -6.46 15.83
C ILE A 85 6.02 -5.66 14.52
N PHE A 86 7.11 -5.66 13.73
CA PHE A 86 7.14 -4.96 12.44
C PHE A 86 6.14 -5.54 11.44
N ILE A 87 6.00 -6.86 11.38
CA ILE A 87 5.00 -7.53 10.54
C ILE A 87 3.58 -7.13 10.97
N GLY A 88 3.29 -7.17 12.28
CA GLY A 88 1.99 -6.76 12.81
C GLY A 88 1.64 -5.31 12.46
N LEU A 89 2.60 -4.40 12.60
CA LEU A 89 2.43 -3.00 12.22
C LEU A 89 2.20 -2.83 10.72
N TYR A 90 2.96 -3.55 9.89
CA TYR A 90 2.78 -3.54 8.44
C TYR A 90 1.38 -4.02 8.04
N THR A 91 0.90 -5.12 8.62
CA THR A 91 -0.45 -5.63 8.36
C THR A 91 -1.52 -4.61 8.76
N LEU A 92 -1.38 -3.95 9.91
CA LEU A 92 -2.31 -2.93 10.37
C LEU A 92 -2.38 -1.75 9.39
N ILE A 93 -1.22 -1.24 8.93
CA ILE A 93 -1.15 -0.15 7.95
C ILE A 93 -1.85 -0.55 6.64
N ASN A 94 -1.63 -1.77 6.16
CA ASN A 94 -2.30 -2.28 4.96
C ASN A 94 -3.82 -2.32 5.11
N ILE A 95 -4.32 -2.78 6.26
CA ILE A 95 -5.77 -2.81 6.53
C ILE A 95 -6.36 -1.39 6.52
N VAL A 96 -5.71 -0.43 7.17
CA VAL A 96 -6.17 0.97 7.19
C VAL A 96 -6.22 1.55 5.78
N LEU A 97 -5.18 1.35 4.98
CA LEU A 97 -5.11 1.85 3.60
C LEU A 97 -6.08 1.13 2.67
N PHE A 98 -6.32 -0.15 2.91
CA PHE A 98 -7.32 -0.94 2.20
C PHE A 98 -8.72 -0.36 2.41
N ILE A 99 -9.11 -0.17 3.68
CA ILE A 99 -10.41 0.44 4.03
C ILE A 99 -10.50 1.85 3.45
N TRP A 100 -9.45 2.65 3.57
CA TRP A 100 -9.43 4.00 3.04
C TRP A 100 -9.65 4.04 1.52
N ASN A 101 -8.99 3.17 0.75
CA ASN A 101 -9.19 3.08 -0.69
C ASN A 101 -10.64 2.71 -1.02
N ILE A 102 -11.23 1.73 -0.34
CA ILE A 102 -12.64 1.36 -0.54
C ILE A 102 -13.57 2.54 -0.24
N VAL A 103 -13.39 3.22 0.89
CA VAL A 103 -14.22 4.37 1.29
C VAL A 103 -14.10 5.49 0.27
N GLN A 104 -12.90 5.80 -0.22
CA GLN A 104 -12.68 6.83 -1.22
C GLN A 104 -13.32 6.46 -2.57
N GLY A 105 -13.23 5.19 -3.00
CA GLY A 105 -13.93 4.70 -4.19
C GLY A 105 -15.44 4.90 -4.09
N ILE A 106 -16.05 4.56 -2.95
CA ILE A 106 -17.49 4.75 -2.71
C ILE A 106 -17.86 6.24 -2.71
N LYS A 107 -17.08 7.10 -2.05
CA LYS A 107 -17.33 8.55 -1.99
C LYS A 107 -17.32 9.20 -3.37
N VAL A 108 -16.36 8.81 -4.23
CA VAL A 108 -16.28 9.29 -5.63
C VAL A 108 -17.52 8.88 -6.44
N LEU A 109 -18.09 7.69 -6.19
CA LEU A 109 -19.34 7.27 -6.82
C LEU A 109 -20.56 8.05 -6.33
N ARG A 110 -20.55 8.48 -5.06
CA ARG A 110 -21.68 9.21 -4.45
C ARG A 110 -21.70 10.72 -4.68
N HIS A 111 -20.72 11.28 -5.39
CA HIS A 111 -20.61 12.72 -5.66
C HIS A 111 -20.19 13.58 -4.46
N ASP A 112 -19.59 12.98 -3.44
CA ASP A 112 -19.29 13.65 -2.17
C ASP A 112 -17.86 14.27 -2.13
N VAL A 113 -17.10 14.24 -3.25
CA VAL A 113 -15.68 14.65 -3.32
C VAL A 113 -15.34 15.23 -4.69
#